data_AF-A0A5C4TBC7-F1
#
_entry.id   AF-A0A5C4TBC7-F1
#
_cell.length_a   1.000
_cell.length_b   1.000
_cell.length_c   1.000
_cell.angle_alpha   90.00
_cell.angle_beta   90.00
_cell.angle_gamma   90.00
#
_symmetry.space_group_name_H-M   'P 1'
#
loop_
_entity.id
_entity.type
_entity.pdbx_description
1 polymer ?
#
loop_
_entity_poly.entity_id
_entity_poly.type
_entity_poly.pdbx_seq_one_letter_code
_entity_poly.pdbx_strand_id
1 'polypeptide(L)'
;MKMLPQRRSSGWLWWMLAYGTLLSLLLGLNRFIAAGKMFEANIALRFALLAFALSIAVNVFGWFGARWVWGFTTLGILAGVVLMFVYASRDMSGWEDLASFLAFAEGVVIGFALGLLAEGVQWLLKRRRRK
;
A
#
# COMPACT_ATOMS: atom_id res chain seq x y z
N MET A 1 -11.02 -15.81 1.83
CA MET A 1 -11.24 -14.36 1.61
C MET A 1 -12.74 -14.05 1.53
N LYS A 2 -13.52 -14.30 2.61
CA LYS A 2 -14.96 -13.97 2.66
C LYS A 2 -15.24 -12.48 2.92
N MET A 3 -14.23 -11.72 3.36
CA MET A 3 -14.36 -10.30 3.75
C MET A 3 -14.16 -9.30 2.59
N LEU A 4 -13.65 -9.74 1.43
CA LEU A 4 -13.47 -8.85 0.29
C LEU A 4 -14.80 -8.69 -0.47
N PRO A 5 -15.13 -7.46 -0.94
CA PRO A 5 -16.33 -7.25 -1.76
C PRO A 5 -16.31 -8.16 -2.99
N GLN A 6 -17.50 -8.46 -3.51
CA GLN A 6 -17.60 -9.20 -4.75
C GLN A 6 -16.97 -8.43 -5.92
N ARG A 7 -16.53 -9.16 -6.94
CA ARG A 7 -15.94 -8.58 -8.15
C ARG A 7 -16.92 -7.57 -8.75
N ARG A 8 -16.43 -6.40 -9.16
CA ARG A 8 -17.24 -5.30 -9.71
C ARG A 8 -18.34 -4.73 -8.80
N SER A 9 -18.29 -4.97 -7.48
CA SER A 9 -19.23 -4.36 -6.52
C SER A 9 -18.88 -2.90 -6.20
N SER A 10 -19.90 -2.09 -5.92
CA SER A 10 -19.75 -0.73 -5.37
C SER A 10 -19.06 -0.70 -4.00
N GLY A 11 -19.02 -1.82 -3.27
CA GLY A 11 -18.27 -1.93 -2.01
C GLY A 11 -16.78 -1.61 -2.15
N TRP A 12 -16.19 -1.78 -3.34
CA TRP A 12 -14.80 -1.40 -3.60
C TRP A 12 -14.55 0.10 -3.50
N LEU A 13 -15.55 0.95 -3.77
CA LEU A 13 -15.43 2.40 -3.61
C LEU A 13 -15.25 2.77 -2.12
N TRP A 14 -16.02 2.14 -1.24
CA TRP A 14 -15.86 2.32 0.21
C TRP A 14 -14.50 1.84 0.70
N TRP A 15 -14.01 0.71 0.16
CA TRP A 15 -12.64 0.26 0.44
C TRP A 15 -11.58 1.23 -0.07
N MET A 16 -11.73 1.82 -1.26
CA MET A 16 -10.82 2.84 -1.76
C MET A 16 -10.74 4.06 -0.83
N LEU A 17 -11.90 4.55 -0.37
CA LEU A 17 -11.96 5.69 0.54
C LEU A 17 -11.36 5.36 1.91
N ALA A 18 -11.75 4.23 2.52
CA ALA A 18 -11.25 3.81 3.82
C ALA A 18 -9.74 3.55 3.79
N TYR A 19 -9.26 2.84 2.77
CA TYR A 19 -7.84 2.51 2.59
C TYR A 19 -7.00 3.77 2.34
N GLY A 20 -7.47 4.67 1.46
CA GLY A 20 -6.78 5.93 1.15
C GLY A 20 -6.67 6.83 2.37
N THR A 21 -7.76 7.00 3.12
CA THR A 21 -7.77 7.77 4.38
C THR A 21 -6.85 7.16 5.42
N LEU A 22 -6.92 5.84 5.65
CA LEU A 22 -6.06 5.16 6.62
C LEU A 22 -4.58 5.32 6.27
N LEU A 23 -4.22 5.07 5.00
CA LEU A 23 -2.83 5.21 4.55
C LEU A 23 -2.35 6.66 4.62
N SER A 24 -3.21 7.63 4.26
CA SER A 24 -2.90 9.06 4.41
C SER A 24 -2.62 9.44 5.86
N LEU A 25 -3.40 8.92 6.81
CA LEU A 25 -3.18 9.14 8.23
C LEU A 25 -1.85 8.53 8.67
N LEU A 26 -1.53 7.29 8.27
CA LEU A 26 -0.28 6.63 8.63
C LEU A 26 0.95 7.39 8.11
N LEU A 27 0.92 7.85 6.86
CA LEU A 27 2.01 8.66 6.28
C LEU A 27 2.14 10.01 7.00
N GLY A 28 1.03 10.66 7.32
CA GLY A 28 1.02 11.90 8.09
C GLY A 28 1.56 11.73 9.52
N LEU A 29 1.16 10.66 10.22
CA LEU A 29 1.65 10.31 11.56
C LEU A 29 3.16 10.06 11.55
N ASN A 30 3.68 9.36 10.54
CA ASN A 30 5.11 9.15 10.40
C ASN A 30 5.86 10.49 10.26
N ARG A 31 5.39 11.39 9.38
CA ARG A 31 6.07 12.66 9.11
C ARG A 31 5.98 13.66 10.27
N PHE A 32 4.77 13.94 10.74
CA PHE A 32 4.51 15.07 11.62
C PHE A 32 4.60 14.71 13.10
N ILE A 33 4.46 13.42 13.44
CA ILE A 33 4.57 12.96 14.83
C ILE A 33 5.87 12.20 15.03
N ALA A 34 6.10 11.11 14.29
CA ALA A 34 7.28 10.27 14.54
C ALA A 34 8.59 10.97 14.18
N ALA A 35 8.65 11.68 13.05
CA ALA A 35 9.83 12.45 12.65
C ALA A 35 9.89 13.87 13.25
N GLY A 36 8.90 14.25 14.08
CA GLY A 36 8.86 15.54 14.79
C GLY A 36 8.83 16.78 13.89
N LYS A 37 8.47 16.64 12.61
CA LYS A 37 8.46 17.77 11.65
C LYS A 37 7.23 18.63 11.86
N MET A 38 7.38 19.94 11.66
CA MET A 38 6.26 20.88 11.75
C MET A 38 5.19 20.55 10.70
N PHE A 39 3.92 20.74 11.07
CA PHE A 39 2.81 20.50 10.15
C PHE A 39 2.86 21.48 8.98
N GLU A 40 2.84 20.95 7.77
CA GLU A 40 2.78 21.72 6.53
C GLU A 40 1.69 21.16 5.62
N ALA A 41 0.68 22.00 5.32
CA ALA A 41 -0.50 21.58 4.56
C ALA A 41 -0.16 21.05 3.15
N ASN A 42 0.85 21.64 2.48
CA ASN A 42 1.32 21.19 1.17
C ASN A 42 1.89 19.76 1.22
N ILE A 43 2.70 19.45 2.24
CA ILE A 43 3.27 18.11 2.43
C ILE A 43 2.16 17.11 2.79
N ALA A 44 1.25 17.50 3.68
CA ALA A 44 0.10 16.66 4.06
C ALA A 44 -0.76 16.30 2.84
N LEU A 45 -1.04 17.28 1.95
CA LEU A 45 -1.77 17.05 0.72
C LEU A 45 -1.04 16.08 -0.23
N ARG A 46 0.29 16.21 -0.38
CA ARG A 46 1.08 15.28 -1.21
C ARG A 46 1.01 13.85 -0.68
N PHE A 47 1.06 13.65 0.63
CA PHE A 47 0.89 12.32 1.22
C PHE A 47 -0.53 11.78 1.05
N ALA A 48 -1.55 12.62 1.19
CA ALA A 48 -2.92 12.23 0.90
C ALA A 48 -3.07 11.79 -0.57
N LEU A 49 -2.56 12.57 -1.52
CA LEU A 49 -2.58 12.23 -2.94
C LEU A 49 -1.86 10.90 -3.23
N LEU A 50 -0.67 10.69 -2.66
CA LEU A 50 0.05 9.42 -2.78
C LEU A 50 -0.76 8.25 -2.21
N ALA A 51 -1.34 8.41 -1.02
CA ALA A 51 -2.15 7.39 -0.37
C ALA A 51 -3.40 7.03 -1.19
N PHE A 52 -4.09 8.02 -1.75
CA PHE A 52 -5.25 7.80 -2.60
C PHE A 52 -4.86 7.19 -3.95
N ALA A 53 -3.73 7.60 -4.55
CA ALA A 53 -3.23 6.98 -5.77
C ALA A 53 -2.93 5.48 -5.57
N LEU A 54 -2.24 5.14 -4.47
CA LEU A 54 -1.97 3.74 -4.10
C LEU A 54 -3.26 2.99 -3.79
N SER A 55 -4.18 3.59 -3.04
CA SER A 55 -5.48 3.00 -2.74
C SER A 55 -6.27 2.68 -4.00
N ILE A 56 -6.35 3.61 -4.95
CA ILE A 56 -7.02 3.39 -6.24
C ILE A 56 -6.33 2.24 -6.97
N ALA A 57 -5.00 2.28 -7.12
CA ALA A 57 -4.26 1.22 -7.82
C ALA A 57 -4.57 -0.16 -7.23
N VAL A 58 -4.36 -0.34 -5.92
CA VAL A 58 -4.54 -1.63 -5.23
C VAL A 58 -6.00 -2.11 -5.30
N ASN A 59 -6.97 -1.24 -5.01
CA ASN A 59 -8.37 -1.62 -4.99
C ASN A 59 -8.97 -1.80 -6.39
N VAL A 60 -8.43 -1.16 -7.43
CA VAL A 60 -8.82 -1.43 -8.83
C VAL A 60 -8.44 -2.87 -9.22
N PHE A 61 -7.24 -3.35 -8.86
CA PHE A 61 -6.87 -4.75 -9.06
C PHE A 61 -7.82 -5.70 -8.32
N GLY A 62 -8.18 -5.37 -7.07
CA GLY A 62 -9.19 -6.08 -6.29
C GLY A 62 -10.57 -6.10 -6.97
N TRP A 63 -11.02 -4.97 -7.51
CA TRP A 63 -12.26 -4.80 -8.25
C TRP A 63 -12.30 -5.67 -9.52
N PHE A 64 -11.17 -5.79 -10.22
CA PHE A 64 -11.00 -6.69 -11.36
C PHE A 64 -10.89 -8.18 -10.98
N GLY A 65 -10.78 -8.49 -9.68
CA GLY A 65 -10.76 -9.85 -9.14
C GLY A 65 -9.36 -10.42 -8.90
N ALA A 66 -8.30 -9.61 -9.06
CA ALA A 66 -6.92 -10.00 -8.77
C ALA A 66 -6.66 -9.97 -7.26
N ARG A 67 -7.20 -10.98 -6.56
CA ARG A 67 -7.21 -11.04 -5.09
C ARG A 67 -5.82 -11.25 -4.49
N TRP A 68 -4.92 -11.92 -5.19
CA TRP A 68 -3.54 -12.10 -4.71
C TRP A 68 -2.75 -10.81 -4.85
N VAL A 69 -2.92 -10.09 -5.96
CA VAL A 69 -2.34 -8.74 -6.13
C VAL A 69 -2.78 -7.84 -4.99
N TRP A 70 -4.08 -7.77 -4.70
CA TRP A 70 -4.59 -6.95 -3.60
C TRP A 70 -3.99 -7.37 -2.25
N GLY A 71 -3.95 -8.67 -1.95
CA GLY A 71 -3.45 -9.19 -0.67
C GLY A 71 -1.96 -8.94 -0.46
N PHE A 72 -1.12 -9.34 -1.42
CA PHE A 72 0.34 -9.17 -1.30
C PHE A 72 0.75 -7.70 -1.34
N THR A 73 0.10 -6.87 -2.15
CA THR A 73 0.40 -5.42 -2.15
C THR A 73 0.01 -4.78 -0.82
N THR A 74 -1.12 -5.17 -0.24
CA THR A 74 -1.53 -4.66 1.08
C THR A 74 -0.55 -5.09 2.18
N LEU A 75 -0.07 -6.34 2.15
CA LEU A 75 0.97 -6.80 3.08
C LEU A 75 2.29 -6.05 2.88
N GLY A 76 2.69 -5.80 1.63
CA GLY A 76 3.88 -5.02 1.30
C GLY A 76 3.78 -3.57 1.77
N ILE A 77 2.61 -2.92 1.60
CA ILE A 77 2.32 -1.59 2.13
C ILE A 77 2.41 -1.59 3.66
N LEU A 78 1.81 -2.57 4.34
CA LEU A 78 1.87 -2.66 5.81
C LEU A 78 3.32 -2.84 6.30
N ALA A 79 4.07 -3.76 5.70
CA ALA A 79 5.48 -3.96 6.01
C ALA A 79 6.30 -2.69 5.74
N GLY A 80 6.07 -2.04 4.60
CA GLY A 80 6.72 -0.78 4.22
C GLY A 80 6.44 0.35 5.20
N VAL A 81 5.19 0.50 5.66
CA VAL A 81 4.83 1.49 6.70
C VAL A 81 5.55 1.17 8.00
N VAL A 82 5.56 -0.09 8.45
CA VAL A 82 6.28 -0.48 9.67
C VAL A 82 7.77 -0.11 9.55
N LEU A 83 8.41 -0.46 8.44
CA LEU A 83 9.81 -0.12 8.20
C LEU A 83 10.03 1.40 8.17
N MET A 84 9.11 2.15 7.56
CA MET A 84 9.16 3.62 7.54
C MET A 84 9.18 4.22 8.96
N PHE A 85 8.41 3.67 9.90
CA PHE A 85 8.47 4.09 11.31
C PHE A 85 9.77 3.67 12.01
N VAL A 86 10.31 2.50 11.67
CA VAL A 86 11.58 2.03 12.22
C VAL A 86 12.75 2.90 11.74
N TYR A 87 12.81 3.23 10.44
CA TYR A 87 13.88 4.07 9.90
C TYR A 87 13.76 5.54 10.33
N ALA A 88 12.54 6.04 10.55
CA ALA A 88 12.34 7.43 11.00
C ALA A 88 12.84 7.66 12.42
N SER A 89 12.97 6.60 13.23
CA SER A 89 13.47 6.68 14.61
C SER A 89 14.97 6.36 14.75
N ARG A 90 15.63 5.96 13.67
CA ARG A 90 17.09 5.72 13.68
C ARG A 90 17.83 7.02 13.43
N ASP A 91 18.91 7.25 14.15
CA ASP A 91 19.84 8.32 13.82
C ASP A 91 20.69 7.88 12.61
N MET A 92 20.44 8.52 11.46
CA MET A 92 21.10 8.25 10.18
C MET A 92 21.74 9.52 9.61
N SER A 93 22.16 10.45 10.48
CA SER A 93 22.88 11.67 10.07
C SER A 93 22.12 12.50 9.01
N GLY A 94 20.79 12.59 9.11
CA GLY A 94 19.95 13.38 8.20
C GLY A 94 19.35 12.59 7.03
N TRP A 95 19.67 11.30 6.88
CA TRP A 95 19.13 10.43 5.83
C TRP A 95 17.85 9.70 6.24
N GLU A 96 17.34 9.94 7.45
CA GLU A 96 16.21 9.20 8.03
C GLU A 96 14.97 9.32 7.15
N ASP A 97 14.67 10.54 6.69
CA ASP A 97 13.51 10.83 5.85
C ASP A 97 13.56 10.06 4.52
N LEU A 98 14.74 10.01 3.89
CA LEU A 98 14.92 9.30 2.62
C LEU A 98 14.86 7.79 2.82
N ALA A 99 15.60 7.26 3.80
CA ALA A 99 15.64 5.83 4.09
C ALA A 99 14.24 5.30 4.45
N SER A 100 13.48 6.06 5.24
CA SER A 100 12.10 5.72 5.61
C SER A 100 11.19 5.66 4.40
N PHE A 101 11.25 6.67 3.53
CA PHE A 101 10.43 6.71 2.32
C PHE A 101 10.81 5.60 1.32
N LEU A 102 12.11 5.33 1.15
CA LEU A 102 12.59 4.24 0.29
C LEU A 102 12.15 2.87 0.81
N ALA A 103 12.26 2.62 2.12
CA ALA A 103 11.80 1.37 2.71
C ALA A 103 10.28 1.15 2.52
N PHE A 104 9.49 2.23 2.64
CA PHE A 104 8.07 2.19 2.29
C PHE A 104 7.87 1.82 0.82
N ALA A 105 8.52 2.52 -0.10
CA ALA A 105 8.39 2.31 -1.54
C ALA A 105 8.81 0.89 -1.96
N GLU A 106 9.91 0.38 -1.42
CA GLU A 106 10.36 -1.00 -1.62
C GLU A 106 9.31 -2.01 -1.16
N GLY A 107 8.72 -1.82 0.03
CA GLY A 107 7.64 -2.66 0.53
C GLY A 107 6.45 -2.70 -0.43
N VAL A 108 6.03 -1.54 -0.97
CA VAL A 108 4.94 -1.46 -1.96
C VAL A 108 5.30 -2.22 -3.24
N VAL A 109 6.49 -1.98 -3.79
CA VAL A 109 6.93 -2.59 -5.06
C VAL A 109 7.08 -4.11 -4.92
N ILE A 110 7.72 -4.58 -3.85
CA ILE A 110 7.90 -6.01 -3.58
C ILE A 110 6.55 -6.68 -3.40
N GLY A 111 5.66 -6.10 -2.57
CA GLY A 111 4.31 -6.63 -2.36
C GLY A 111 3.51 -6.72 -3.66
N PHE A 112 3.58 -5.69 -4.50
CA PHE A 112 2.92 -5.68 -5.80
C PHE A 112 3.48 -6.73 -6.75
N ALA A 113 4.82 -6.83 -6.87
CA ALA A 113 5.48 -7.81 -7.71
C ALA A 113 5.16 -9.25 -7.30
N LEU A 114 5.21 -9.56 -6.00
CA LEU A 114 4.81 -10.87 -5.47
C LEU A 114 3.34 -11.17 -5.74
N GLY A 115 2.48 -10.15 -5.62
CA GLY A 115 1.06 -10.23 -5.95
C GLY A 115 0.81 -10.60 -7.41
N LEU A 116 1.49 -9.94 -8.34
CA LEU A 116 1.42 -10.24 -9.78
C LEU A 116 1.91 -11.66 -10.08
N LEU A 117 3.04 -12.06 -9.49
CA LEU A 117 3.56 -13.42 -9.64
C LEU A 117 2.56 -14.47 -9.14
N ALA A 118 1.98 -14.26 -7.96
CA ALA A 118 1.00 -15.19 -7.38
C ALA A 118 -0.26 -15.31 -8.25
N GLU A 119 -0.78 -14.19 -8.76
CA GLU A 119 -1.94 -14.19 -9.65
C GLU A 119 -1.63 -14.89 -10.98
N GLY A 120 -0.44 -14.64 -11.56
CA GLY A 120 0.04 -15.27 -12.79
C GLY A 120 0.21 -16.79 -12.66
N VAL A 121 0.84 -17.25 -11.57
CA VAL A 121 0.98 -18.68 -11.26
C VAL A 121 -0.39 -19.33 -11.09
N GLN A 122 -1.32 -18.70 -10.35
CA GLN A 122 -2.65 -19.25 -10.16
C GLN A 122 -3.42 -19.37 -11.48
N TRP A 123 -3.31 -18.37 -12.36
CA TRP A 123 -3.91 -18.40 -13.69
C TRP A 123 -3.36 -19.56 -14.54
N LEU A 124 -2.03 -19.74 -14.54
CA LEU A 124 -1.37 -20.83 -15.27
C LEU A 124 -1.82 -22.21 -14.79
N LEU A 125 -1.87 -22.41 -13.46
CA LEU A 125 -2.32 -23.66 -12.85
C LEU A 125 -3.77 -23.98 -13.19
N LYS A 126 -4.67 -22.99 -13.13
CA LYS A 126 -6.09 -23.16 -13.52
C LYS A 126 -6.23 -23.50 -14.99
N ARG A 127 -5.42 -22.89 -15.87
CA ARG A 127 -5.44 -23.18 -17.31
C ARG A 127 -4.95 -24.60 -17.61
N ARG A 128 -3.95 -25.09 -16.89
CA ARG A 128 -3.46 -26.47 -17.02
C ARG A 128 -4.44 -27.52 -16.53
N ARG A 129 -5.24 -27.25 -15.50
CA ARG A 129 -6.28 -28.18 -14.98
C ARG A 129 -7.57 -28.22 -15.81
N ARG A 130 -7.76 -27.26 -16.73
CA ARG A 130 -8.92 -27.19 -17.63
C ARG A 130 -8.66 -27.79 -19.01
N LYS A 131 -7.40 -28.14 -19.29
CA LYS A 131 -7.02 -29.01 -20.41
C LYS A 131 -6.93 -30.42 -19.87
#